data_AF-A0A1M3EG81-F1
#
_entry.id   AF-A0A1M3EG81-F1
#
_cell.length_a   1.000
_cell.length_b   1.000
_cell.length_c   1.000
_cell.angle_alpha   90.00
_cell.angle_beta   90.00
_cell.angle_gamma   90.00
#
_symmetry.space_group_name_H-M   'P 1'
#
loop_
_entity.id
_entity.type
_entity.pdbx_description
1 polymer ?
#
loop_
_entity_poly.entity_id
_entity_poly.type
_entity_poly.pdbx_seq_one_letter_code
_entity_poly.pdbx_strand_id
1 'polypeptide(L)'
;MGELTGGRPAPLLVHTTDAGPQDRAARMEFIRRHEVVSAVALVVGNPLSRMMATFFVNVSKPKAPTRLFEDQDAAVAWLKEYLV
;
A
#
# COMPACT_ATOMS: atom_id res chain seq x y z
N MET A 1 9.87 7.87 -7.00
CA MET A 1 10.08 7.61 -5.56
C MET A 1 11.51 7.89 -5.15
N GLY A 2 12.53 7.17 -5.65
CA GLY A 2 13.92 7.39 -5.22
C GLY A 2 14.41 8.85 -5.30
N GLU A 3 14.04 9.60 -6.34
CA GLU A 3 14.37 11.03 -6.45
C GLU A 3 13.68 11.89 -5.37
N LEU A 4 12.43 11.58 -5.02
CA LEU A 4 11.64 12.30 -4.01
C LEU A 4 12.05 11.95 -2.58
N THR A 5 12.51 10.72 -2.35
CA THR A 5 12.87 10.21 -1.01
C THR A 5 14.37 10.21 -0.75
N GLY A 6 15.17 10.71 -1.70
CA GLY A 6 16.64 10.67 -1.62
C GLY A 6 17.18 9.23 -1.57
N GLY A 7 16.50 8.29 -2.24
CA GLY A 7 16.83 6.87 -2.26
C GLY A 7 16.45 6.08 -1.02
N ARG A 8 15.89 6.74 0.02
CA ARG A 8 15.46 6.06 1.24
C ARG A 8 14.08 5.44 1.07
N PRO A 9 13.85 4.21 1.58
CA PRO A 9 12.49 3.66 1.68
C PRO A 9 11.62 4.58 2.53
N ALA A 10 10.39 4.83 2.08
CA ALA A 10 9.45 5.70 2.79
C ALA A 10 8.08 5.01 2.96
N PRO A 11 7.31 5.37 3.99
CA PRO A 11 5.95 4.87 4.12
C PRO A 11 5.08 5.39 2.97
N LEU A 12 4.19 4.52 2.46
CA LEU A 12 3.30 4.82 1.35
C LEU A 12 1.84 4.70 1.77
N LEU A 13 1.09 5.78 1.63
CA LEU A 13 -0.37 5.80 1.75
C LEU A 13 -0.99 5.65 0.35
N VAL A 14 -1.90 4.70 0.18
CA VAL A 14 -2.57 4.43 -1.10
C VAL A 14 -4.08 4.50 -0.92
N HIS A 15 -4.71 5.45 -1.60
CA HIS A 15 -6.17 5.50 -1.72
C HIS A 15 -6.63 4.56 -2.84
N THR A 16 -7.48 3.61 -2.48
CA THR A 16 -8.04 2.62 -3.43
C THR A 16 -9.53 2.82 -3.70
N THR A 17 -10.13 3.85 -3.07
CA THR A 17 -11.55 4.21 -3.16
C THR A 17 -12.04 4.38 -4.60
N ASP A 18 -11.25 5.05 -5.43
CA ASP A 18 -11.57 5.35 -6.83
C ASP A 18 -10.73 4.52 -7.82
N ALA A 19 -10.08 3.46 -7.33
CA ALA A 19 -9.27 2.60 -8.17
C ALA A 19 -10.16 1.62 -8.97
N GLY A 20 -10.07 1.70 -10.30
CA GLY A 20 -10.67 0.72 -11.20
C GLY A 20 -9.94 -0.64 -11.16
N PRO A 21 -10.45 -1.65 -11.90
CA PRO A 21 -9.83 -2.97 -11.99
C PRO A 21 -8.35 -2.89 -12.34
N GLN A 22 -7.52 -3.62 -11.59
CA GLN A 22 -6.08 -3.73 -11.83
C GLN A 22 -5.76 -5.10 -12.43
N ASP A 23 -5.00 -5.12 -13.52
CA ASP A 23 -4.54 -6.37 -14.11
C ASP A 23 -3.50 -7.07 -13.19
N ARG A 24 -3.08 -8.28 -13.58
CA ARG A 24 -2.10 -9.03 -12.80
C ARG A 24 -0.71 -8.38 -12.83
N ALA A 25 -0.31 -7.76 -13.93
CA ALA A 25 1.02 -7.17 -14.08
C ALA A 25 1.19 -5.94 -13.19
N ALA A 26 0.20 -5.04 -13.16
CA ALA A 26 0.15 -3.90 -12.26
C ALA A 26 0.24 -4.32 -10.78
N ARG A 27 -0.52 -5.35 -10.39
CA ARG A 27 -0.45 -5.90 -9.03
C ARG A 27 0.94 -6.45 -8.68
N MET A 28 1.65 -7.04 -9.64
CA MET A 28 2.99 -7.59 -9.42
C MET A 28 4.06 -6.50 -9.22
N GLU A 29 3.91 -5.33 -9.83
CA GLU A 29 4.86 -4.22 -9.63
C GLU A 29 4.88 -3.74 -8.17
N PHE A 30 3.71 -3.67 -7.52
CA PHE A 30 3.62 -3.31 -6.10
C PHE A 30 4.36 -4.30 -5.18
N ILE A 31 4.45 -5.57 -5.57
CA ILE A 31 5.17 -6.59 -4.80
C ILE A 31 6.68 -6.50 -5.05
N ARG A 32 7.06 -6.28 -6.32
CA ARG A 32 8.47 -6.26 -6.74
C ARG A 32 9.22 -5.09 -6.12
N ARG A 33 8.62 -3.91 -6.07
CA ARG A 33 9.28 -2.66 -5.64
C ARG A 33 9.25 -2.41 -4.12
N HIS A 34 9.27 -3.47 -3.33
CA HIS A 34 9.37 -3.39 -1.86
C HIS A 34 10.60 -2.60 -1.36
N GLU A 35 11.67 -2.50 -2.15
CA GLU A 35 12.92 -1.83 -1.77
C GLU A 35 12.80 -0.30 -1.65
N VAL A 36 11.74 0.31 -2.18
CA VAL A 36 11.51 1.76 -2.10
C VAL A 36 10.41 2.15 -1.10
N VAL A 37 9.83 1.18 -0.37
CA VAL A 37 8.77 1.41 0.62
C VAL A 37 9.11 0.78 1.96
N SER A 38 8.93 1.51 3.06
CA SER A 38 9.13 0.98 4.42
C SER A 38 7.87 0.33 5.00
N ALA A 39 6.70 0.82 4.61
CA ALA A 39 5.38 0.27 4.93
C ALA A 39 4.34 0.77 3.91
N VAL A 40 3.23 0.05 3.76
CA VAL A 40 2.13 0.41 2.85
C VAL A 40 0.80 0.38 3.58
N ALA A 41 0.07 1.49 3.58
CA ALA A 41 -1.29 1.57 4.09
C ALA A 41 -2.28 1.71 2.92
N LEU A 42 -3.22 0.78 2.82
CA LEU A 42 -4.27 0.78 1.80
C LEU A 42 -5.57 1.32 2.41
N VAL A 43 -5.98 2.52 2.01
CA VAL A 43 -7.27 3.09 2.39
C VAL A 43 -8.33 2.61 1.40
N VAL A 44 -9.32 1.89 1.90
CA VAL A 44 -10.44 1.32 1.14
C VAL A 44 -11.72 2.05 1.54
N GLY A 45 -12.65 2.24 0.60
CA GLY A 45 -13.93 2.93 0.90
C GLY A 45 -15.16 2.31 0.27
N ASN A 46 -15.02 1.15 -0.38
CA ASN A 46 -16.16 0.37 -0.85
C ASN A 46 -15.89 -1.14 -0.76
N PRO A 47 -16.92 -2.01 -0.79
CA PRO A 47 -16.73 -3.46 -0.64
C PRO A 47 -15.80 -4.09 -1.67
N LEU A 48 -15.82 -3.60 -2.92
CA LEU A 48 -14.97 -4.11 -4.00
C LEU A 48 -13.49 -3.80 -3.73
N SER A 49 -13.15 -2.55 -3.42
CA SER A 49 -11.79 -2.11 -3.06
C SER A 49 -11.28 -2.87 -1.83
N ARG A 50 -12.13 -3.11 -0.82
CA ARG A 50 -11.80 -3.94 0.34
C ARG A 50 -11.46 -5.37 -0.04
N MET A 51 -12.27 -6.00 -0.90
CA MET A 51 -12.02 -7.37 -1.37
C MET A 51 -10.68 -7.45 -2.11
N MET A 52 -10.42 -6.50 -3.02
CA MET A 52 -9.19 -6.46 -3.81
C MET A 52 -7.95 -6.23 -2.93
N ALA A 53 -8.02 -5.30 -1.97
CA ALA A 53 -6.94 -5.05 -1.03
C ALA A 53 -6.68 -6.25 -0.10
N THR A 54 -7.75 -6.92 0.35
CA THR A 54 -7.63 -8.16 1.17
C THR A 54 -6.94 -9.27 0.39
N PHE A 55 -7.31 -9.44 -0.89
CA PHE A 55 -6.63 -10.38 -1.78
C PHE A 55 -5.14 -10.04 -1.93
N PHE A 56 -4.82 -8.76 -2.12
CA PHE A 56 -3.42 -8.33 -2.23
C PHE A 56 -2.60 -8.71 -0.99
N VAL A 57 -3.09 -8.39 0.21
CA VAL A 57 -2.37 -8.71 1.45
C VAL A 57 -2.23 -10.22 1.67
N ASN A 58 -3.32 -10.98 1.52
CA ASN A 58 -3.32 -12.40 1.91
C ASN A 58 -2.78 -13.35 0.84
N VAL A 59 -3.04 -13.06 -0.43
CA VAL A 59 -2.64 -13.93 -1.55
C VAL A 59 -1.32 -13.47 -2.16
N SER A 60 -1.16 -12.16 -2.37
CA SER A 60 0.05 -11.64 -3.01
C SER A 60 1.23 -11.51 -2.05
N LYS A 61 0.96 -11.51 -0.72
CA LYS A 61 1.95 -11.56 0.36
C LYS A 61 3.12 -10.58 0.13
N PRO A 62 2.85 -9.27 0.12
CA PRO A 62 3.89 -8.26 -0.07
C PRO A 62 4.97 -8.39 1.02
N LYS A 63 6.22 -8.14 0.65
CA LYS A 63 7.36 -8.21 1.58
C LYS A 63 7.36 -7.06 2.59
N ALA A 64 6.93 -5.87 2.17
CA ALA A 64 6.81 -4.72 3.06
C ALA A 64 5.58 -4.89 3.97
N PRO A 65 5.65 -4.46 5.24
CA PRO A 65 4.49 -4.36 6.11
C PRO A 65 3.35 -3.66 5.38
N THR A 66 2.22 -4.35 5.23
CA THR A 66 1.06 -3.84 4.47
C THR A 66 -0.20 -4.04 5.28
N ARG A 67 -1.00 -2.98 5.44
CA ARG A 67 -2.25 -3.03 6.22
C ARG A 67 -3.38 -2.25 5.54
N LEU A 68 -4.60 -2.75 5.71
CA LEU A 68 -5.82 -2.10 5.23
C LEU A 68 -6.40 -1.18 6.31
N PHE A 69 -6.96 -0.06 5.87
CA PHE A 69 -7.64 0.92 6.70
C PHE A 69 -8.91 1.41 6.02
N GLU A 70 -9.91 1.76 6.82
CA GLU A 70 -11.12 2.46 6.35
C GLU A 70 -11.00 3.97 6.57
N ASP A 71 -10.11 4.37 7.46
CA ASP A 71 -9.87 5.75 7.88
C ASP A 71 -8.44 6.18 7.53
N GLN A 72 -8.31 7.34 6.90
CA GLN A 72 -7.02 7.88 6.48
C GLN A 72 -6.15 8.26 7.67
N ASP A 73 -6.74 8.81 8.73
CA ASP A 73 -5.98 9.31 9.88
C ASP A 73 -5.35 8.15 10.66
N ALA A 74 -6.08 7.06 10.84
CA ALA A 74 -5.57 5.81 11.38
C ALA A 74 -4.45 5.20 10.52
N ALA A 75 -4.60 5.27 9.19
CA ALA A 75 -3.57 4.80 8.26
C ALA A 75 -2.27 5.61 8.41
N VAL A 76 -2.39 6.94 8.46
CA VAL A 76 -1.24 7.84 8.64
C VAL A 76 -0.60 7.66 10.02
N ALA A 77 -1.40 7.48 11.08
CA ALA A 77 -0.89 7.22 12.42
C ALA A 77 -0.02 5.96 12.45
N TRP A 78 -0.47 4.87 11.84
CA TRP A 78 0.31 3.64 11.71
C TRP A 78 1.56 3.81 10.85
N LEU A 79 1.46 4.52 9.71
CA LEU A 79 2.61 4.77 8.84
C LEU A 79 3.72 5.59 9.50
N LYS A 80 3.39 6.47 10.44
CA LYS A 80 4.38 7.27 11.18
C LYS A 80 5.35 6.42 12.01
N GLU A 81 4.96 5.21 12.40
CA GLU A 81 5.84 4.25 13.08
C GLU A 81 7.00 3.77 12.18
N TYR A 82 6.93 4.02 10.87
CA TYR A 82 7.89 3.59 9.86
C TYR A 82 8.64 4.76 9.20
N LEU A 83 8.54 5.97 9.77
CA LEU A 83 9.36 7.12 9.36
C LEU A 83 10.78 6.97 9.90
N VAL A 84 11.77 7.14 9.03
CA VAL A 84 13.22 7.11 9.34
C VAL A 84 13.84 8.47 9.11
#